data_AF-A0A1B0QZ14-F1
#
_entry.id   AF-A0A1B0QZ14-F1
#
_cell.length_a   1.000
_cell.length_b   1.000
_cell.length_c   1.000
_cell.angle_alpha   90.00
_cell.angle_beta   90.00
_cell.angle_gamma   90.00
#
_symmetry.space_group_name_H-M   'P 1'
#
loop_
_entity.id
_entity.type
_entity.pdbx_description
1 polymer ?
#
loop_
_entity_poly.entity_id
_entity_poly.type
_entity_poly.pdbx_seq_one_letter_code
_entity_poly.pdbx_strand_id
1 'polypeptide(L)'
;MSQKFAVMIAYDDDPNVKRYSPDFQTQDEFAKGWQSALKKAHHTSGQKSVITCGCRGKGEKRLYVRALPNGDAFILVKAANTGIEHDPSCVFFSLDARHTGLKGYASGVVRITTEGDMAVRLGIGMTEKDPPEKSEVPPLPHVQRPEGGQASMTLLGLLSLLWTESGLNVWYPKMAGKRNDSLVRYRLLETAKQIRTGRACIGDHLFIGVPDPKQPVAQSQIQRLSSQAMSDKRLMLLSVLPRYDAEKHEKPLKFLPLRNFGGLPLIFFNSEVHWDSVKKRFSSEYAAWK
;
A
#
# COMPACT_ATOMS: atom_id res chain seq x y z
N MET A 1 13.73 -11.11 -7.70
CA MET A 1 13.58 -12.31 -8.54
C MET A 1 13.50 -11.83 -9.98
N SER A 2 14.35 -12.34 -10.87
CA SER A 2 14.32 -11.94 -12.28
C SER A 2 13.07 -12.49 -12.98
N GLN A 3 12.55 -11.74 -13.95
CA GLN A 3 11.45 -12.19 -14.80
C GLN A 3 11.90 -13.42 -15.59
N LYS A 4 11.24 -14.57 -15.39
CA LYS A 4 11.62 -15.85 -16.02
C LYS A 4 10.72 -16.28 -17.17
N PHE A 5 9.56 -15.63 -17.31
CA PHE A 5 8.52 -16.06 -18.24
C PHE A 5 8.23 -14.98 -19.27
N ALA A 6 7.86 -15.43 -20.47
CA ALA A 6 7.45 -14.53 -21.55
C ALA A 6 6.14 -13.82 -21.18
N VAL A 7 5.92 -12.65 -21.77
CA VAL A 7 4.65 -11.91 -21.68
C VAL A 7 4.01 -11.86 -23.06
N MET A 8 2.71 -12.06 -23.11
CA MET A 8 1.92 -12.05 -24.33
C MET A 8 1.01 -10.82 -24.31
N ILE A 9 1.05 -10.02 -25.37
CA ILE A 9 0.19 -8.85 -25.55
C ILE A 9 -0.63 -9.03 -26.83
N ALA A 10 -1.94 -9.15 -26.67
CA ALA A 10 -2.88 -9.10 -27.77
C ALA A 10 -3.45 -7.68 -27.86
N TYR A 11 -3.46 -7.09 -29.05
CA TYR A 11 -4.04 -5.77 -29.29
C TYR A 11 -5.32 -5.92 -30.11
N ASP A 12 -6.33 -5.08 -29.89
CA ASP A 12 -7.62 -5.20 -30.60
C ASP A 12 -7.53 -4.96 -32.12
N ASP A 13 -6.49 -4.26 -32.58
CA ASP A 13 -6.19 -3.94 -33.98
C ASP A 13 -5.25 -4.94 -34.68
N ASP A 14 -4.69 -5.91 -33.93
CA ASP A 14 -3.73 -6.90 -34.45
C ASP A 14 -4.19 -8.31 -34.06
N PRO A 15 -4.57 -9.16 -35.03
CA PRO A 15 -4.98 -10.54 -34.74
C PRO A 15 -3.84 -11.40 -34.18
N ASN A 16 -2.58 -10.95 -34.28
CA ASN A 16 -1.44 -11.68 -33.77
C ASN A 16 -1.09 -11.29 -32.33
N VAL A 17 -1.02 -12.31 -31.47
CA VAL A 17 -0.53 -12.15 -30.10
C VAL A 17 0.99 -11.96 -30.13
N LYS A 18 1.45 -10.77 -29.71
CA LYS A 18 2.89 -10.50 -29.62
C LYS A 18 3.48 -11.12 -28.37
N ARG A 19 4.54 -11.91 -28.55
CA ARG A 19 5.26 -12.59 -27.46
C ARG A 19 6.59 -11.90 -27.18
N TYR A 20 6.79 -11.46 -25.95
CA TYR A 20 8.01 -10.84 -25.46
C TYR A 20 8.77 -11.82 -24.57
N SER A 21 10.03 -12.12 -24.92
CA SER A 21 10.87 -13.06 -24.16
C SER A 21 11.28 -12.47 -22.79
N PRO A 22 11.72 -13.28 -21.82
CA PRO A 22 12.26 -12.78 -20.55
C PRO A 22 13.46 -11.84 -20.75
N ASP A 23 14.32 -12.15 -21.73
CA ASP A 23 15.49 -11.33 -22.07
C ASP A 23 15.09 -9.95 -22.58
N PHE A 24 14.11 -9.88 -23.49
CA PHE A 24 13.59 -8.60 -24.00
C PHE A 24 12.98 -7.74 -22.89
N GLN A 25 12.46 -8.37 -21.83
CA GLN A 25 11.85 -7.66 -20.70
C GLN A 25 12.88 -7.16 -19.67
N THR A 26 14.11 -7.69 -19.65
CA THR A 26 15.05 -7.49 -18.54
C THR A 26 16.44 -7.01 -18.91
N GLN A 27 16.89 -7.23 -20.15
CA GLN A 27 18.21 -6.78 -20.59
C GLN A 27 18.19 -5.30 -20.98
N ASP A 28 19.24 -4.57 -20.59
CA ASP A 28 19.34 -3.12 -20.77
C ASP A 28 19.27 -2.69 -22.25
N GLU A 29 19.77 -3.53 -23.16
CA GLU A 29 19.72 -3.28 -24.60
C GLU A 29 18.29 -3.20 -25.16
N PHE A 30 17.34 -3.92 -24.55
CA PHE A 30 15.93 -3.91 -24.94
C PHE A 30 15.07 -2.96 -24.10
N ALA A 31 15.64 -2.27 -23.11
CA ALA A 31 14.89 -1.45 -22.17
C ALA A 31 13.98 -0.42 -22.87
N LYS A 32 14.48 0.27 -23.90
CA LYS A 32 13.68 1.24 -24.68
C LYS A 32 12.54 0.57 -25.45
N GLY A 33 12.81 -0.57 -26.09
CA GLY A 33 11.81 -1.33 -26.83
C GLY A 33 10.71 -1.87 -25.91
N TRP A 34 11.10 -2.38 -24.74
CA TRP A 34 10.17 -2.88 -23.74
C TRP A 34 9.28 -1.77 -23.17
N GLN A 35 9.86 -0.62 -22.83
CA GLN A 35 9.09 0.54 -22.37
C GLN A 35 8.12 1.05 -23.44
N SER A 36 8.51 1.04 -24.71
CA SER A 36 7.62 1.38 -25.82
C SER A 36 6.44 0.41 -25.94
N ALA A 37 6.69 -0.90 -25.83
CA ALA A 37 5.66 -1.93 -25.88
C ALA A 37 4.65 -1.78 -24.73
N LEU A 38 5.13 -1.53 -23.51
CA LEU A 38 4.29 -1.28 -22.34
C LEU A 38 3.50 0.03 -22.48
N LYS A 39 4.13 1.10 -22.95
CA LYS A 39 3.44 2.38 -23.20
C LYS A 39 2.31 2.21 -24.22
N LYS A 40 2.53 1.43 -25.29
CA LYS A 40 1.49 1.10 -26.28
C LYS A 40 0.36 0.25 -25.68
N ALA A 41 0.69 -0.65 -24.75
CA ALA A 41 -0.31 -1.49 -24.08
C ALA A 41 -1.01 -0.78 -22.89
N HIS A 42 -0.54 0.39 -22.49
CA HIS A 42 -1.13 1.18 -21.41
C HIS A 42 -2.51 1.73 -21.80
N HIS A 43 -3.43 1.82 -20.84
CA HIS A 43 -4.82 2.22 -21.10
C HIS A 43 -4.96 3.63 -21.72
N THR A 44 -4.03 4.54 -21.43
CA THR A 44 -4.02 5.92 -21.98
C THR A 44 -3.63 5.98 -23.47
N SER A 45 -3.11 4.90 -24.04
CA SER A 45 -2.75 4.85 -25.47
C SER A 45 -3.97 4.89 -26.41
N GLY A 46 -5.19 4.70 -25.87
CA GLY A 46 -6.40 4.52 -26.66
C GLY A 46 -6.55 3.13 -27.28
N GLN A 47 -5.52 2.28 -27.16
CA GLN A 47 -5.49 0.93 -27.68
C GLN A 47 -5.85 -0.07 -26.58
N LYS A 48 -6.95 -0.79 -26.77
CA LYS A 48 -7.31 -1.91 -25.91
C LYS A 48 -6.34 -3.05 -26.15
N SER A 49 -5.79 -3.58 -25.07
CA SER A 49 -4.89 -4.72 -25.11
C SER A 49 -5.19 -5.68 -23.96
N VAL A 50 -4.96 -6.97 -24.21
CA VAL A 50 -5.02 -8.02 -23.20
C VAL A 50 -3.62 -8.55 -23.00
N ILE A 51 -3.09 -8.36 -21.78
CA ILE A 51 -1.75 -8.79 -21.41
C ILE A 51 -1.85 -10.02 -20.53
N THR A 52 -1.11 -11.06 -20.86
CA THR A 52 -1.11 -12.33 -20.11
C THR A 52 0.32 -12.81 -19.87
N CYS A 53 0.55 -13.39 -18.68
CA CYS A 53 1.83 -14.02 -18.37
C CYS A 53 1.91 -15.42 -19.00
N GLY A 54 3.01 -15.71 -19.70
CA GLY A 54 3.30 -17.00 -20.31
C GLY A 54 3.85 -18.06 -19.35
N CYS A 55 3.63 -17.93 -18.03
CA CYS A 55 4.02 -18.95 -17.06
C CYS A 55 3.05 -20.16 -17.07
N ARG A 56 3.49 -21.28 -16.47
CA ARG A 56 2.77 -22.57 -16.44
C ARG A 56 1.63 -22.63 -15.41
N GLY A 57 1.26 -21.50 -14.80
CA GLY A 57 0.14 -21.43 -13.87
C GLY A 57 -1.22 -21.64 -14.54
N LYS A 58 -2.24 -21.96 -13.74
CA LYS A 58 -3.53 -22.53 -14.21
C LYS A 58 -4.65 -21.51 -14.51
N GLY A 59 -4.48 -20.22 -14.20
CA GLY A 59 -5.53 -19.21 -14.46
C GLY A 59 -5.29 -18.37 -15.72
N GLU A 60 -6.07 -17.30 -15.86
CA GLU A 60 -5.96 -16.35 -16.98
C GLU A 60 -4.64 -15.58 -16.95
N LYS A 61 -4.05 -15.39 -15.75
CA LYS A 61 -2.75 -14.75 -15.55
C LYS A 61 -2.68 -13.36 -16.19
N ARG A 62 -3.79 -12.61 -16.10
CA ARG A 62 -3.90 -11.27 -16.65
C ARG A 62 -2.95 -10.32 -15.92
N LEU A 63 -2.26 -9.51 -16.72
CA LEU A 63 -1.41 -8.44 -16.27
C LEU A 63 -1.98 -7.11 -16.77
N TYR A 64 -1.58 -6.03 -16.11
CA TYR A 64 -1.89 -4.66 -16.45
C TYR A 64 -0.61 -3.85 -16.51
N VAL A 65 -0.59 -2.83 -17.35
CA VAL A 65 0.49 -1.85 -17.36
C VAL A 65 0.17 -0.76 -16.35
N ARG A 66 1.09 -0.50 -15.44
CA ARG A 66 1.06 0.62 -14.50
C ARG A 66 2.17 1.60 -14.87
N ALA A 67 1.85 2.88 -15.01
CA ALA A 67 2.85 3.94 -15.12
C ALA A 67 3.45 4.26 -13.73
N LEU A 68 4.77 4.43 -13.65
CA LEU A 68 5.43 4.91 -12.43
C LEU A 68 5.18 6.42 -12.23
N PRO A 69 5.26 6.95 -10.99
CA PRO A 69 4.85 8.32 -10.67
C PRO A 69 5.60 9.44 -11.41
N ASN A 70 6.77 9.14 -11.98
CA ASN A 70 7.54 10.06 -12.82
C ASN A 70 7.15 10.02 -14.31
N GLY A 71 6.22 9.15 -14.72
CA GLY A 71 5.72 9.04 -16.10
C GLY A 71 6.68 8.42 -17.12
N ASP A 72 7.96 8.29 -16.76
CA ASP A 72 9.01 7.85 -17.69
C ASP A 72 9.12 6.33 -17.85
N ALA A 73 8.50 5.57 -16.95
CA ALA A 73 8.62 4.13 -16.93
C ALA A 73 7.29 3.44 -16.61
N PHE A 74 7.05 2.36 -17.33
CA PHE A 74 5.90 1.48 -17.20
C PHE A 74 6.37 0.14 -16.65
N ILE A 75 5.55 -0.46 -15.80
CA ILE A 75 5.77 -1.78 -15.22
C ILE A 75 4.54 -2.66 -15.42
N LEU A 76 4.74 -3.98 -15.38
CA LEU A 76 3.63 -4.94 -15.36
C LEU A 76 3.24 -5.25 -13.92
N VAL A 77 1.94 -5.31 -13.69
CA VAL A 77 1.34 -5.74 -12.42
C VAL A 77 0.28 -6.79 -12.68
N LYS A 78 0.16 -7.77 -11.79
CA LYS A 78 -0.90 -8.79 -11.85
C LYS A 78 -2.23 -8.22 -11.37
N ALA A 79 -3.34 -8.85 -11.76
CA ALA A 79 -4.64 -8.56 -11.19
C ALA A 79 -4.73 -8.88 -9.68
N ALA A 80 -5.67 -8.25 -8.98
CA ALA A 80 -5.87 -8.51 -7.55
C ALA A 80 -6.33 -9.96 -7.37
N ASN A 81 -5.78 -10.64 -6.36
CA ASN A 81 -6.13 -12.03 -6.03
C ASN A 81 -5.84 -13.09 -7.11
N THR A 82 -5.19 -12.74 -8.22
CA THR A 82 -4.82 -13.70 -9.27
C THR A 82 -3.40 -14.23 -9.13
N GLY A 83 -2.68 -13.90 -8.05
CA GLY A 83 -1.31 -14.38 -7.86
C GLY A 83 -1.20 -15.91 -7.85
N ILE A 84 -2.22 -16.62 -7.35
CA ILE A 84 -2.28 -18.10 -7.34
C ILE A 84 -2.48 -18.70 -8.73
N GLU A 85 -2.86 -17.90 -9.70
CA GLU A 85 -3.00 -18.33 -11.09
C GLU A 85 -1.65 -18.48 -11.77
N HIS A 86 -0.60 -17.87 -11.22
CA HIS A 86 0.75 -17.96 -11.75
C HIS A 86 1.49 -19.18 -11.19
N ASP A 87 2.52 -19.61 -11.90
CA ASP A 87 3.43 -20.65 -11.43
C ASP A 87 4.17 -20.17 -10.15
N PRO A 88 4.37 -20.98 -9.09
CA PRO A 88 5.06 -20.57 -7.87
C PRO A 88 6.46 -19.94 -8.07
N SER A 89 7.12 -20.24 -9.19
CA SER A 89 8.41 -19.66 -9.56
C SER A 89 8.31 -18.33 -10.34
N CYS A 90 7.09 -17.89 -10.67
CA CYS A 90 6.81 -16.65 -11.38
C CYS A 90 6.90 -15.43 -10.46
N VAL A 91 7.40 -14.31 -10.96
CA VAL A 91 7.49 -13.05 -10.18
C VAL A 91 6.11 -12.46 -9.85
N PHE A 92 5.09 -12.84 -10.61
CA PHE A 92 3.70 -12.46 -10.37
C PHE A 92 2.97 -13.47 -9.48
N PHE A 93 3.64 -14.54 -9.04
CA PHE A 93 3.05 -15.42 -8.06
C PHE A 93 2.90 -14.69 -6.73
N SER A 94 1.69 -14.74 -6.20
CA SER A 94 1.45 -14.41 -4.80
C SER A 94 0.39 -15.35 -4.28
N LEU A 95 0.47 -15.70 -3.01
CA LEU A 95 -0.63 -16.36 -2.33
C LEU A 95 -1.89 -15.46 -2.43
N ASP A 96 -3.06 -16.08 -2.53
CA ASP A 96 -4.33 -15.37 -2.71
C ASP A 96 -4.71 -14.57 -1.45
N ALA A 97 -5.79 -13.79 -1.53
CA ALA A 97 -6.36 -13.16 -0.33
C ALA A 97 -6.53 -14.17 0.80
N ARG A 98 -6.98 -15.40 0.51
CA ARG A 98 -7.26 -16.46 1.51
C ARG A 98 -6.04 -16.96 2.28
N HIS A 99 -4.83 -16.65 1.82
CA HIS A 99 -3.56 -17.02 2.44
C HIS A 99 -2.68 -15.80 2.76
N THR A 100 -3.19 -14.58 2.56
CA THR A 100 -2.60 -13.32 3.02
C THR A 100 -3.49 -12.69 4.09
N GLY A 101 -3.06 -11.59 4.71
CA GLY A 101 -3.90 -10.84 5.66
C GLY A 101 -5.22 -10.34 5.05
N LEU A 102 -5.37 -10.39 3.72
CA LEU A 102 -6.56 -9.95 2.99
C LEU A 102 -7.73 -10.94 3.04
N LYS A 103 -7.55 -12.18 3.53
CA LYS A 103 -8.62 -13.18 3.76
C LYS A 103 -9.75 -12.60 4.61
N GLY A 104 -9.40 -11.63 5.45
CA GLY A 104 -10.33 -10.94 6.31
C GLY A 104 -11.40 -10.15 5.60
N TYR A 105 -11.22 -9.80 4.33
CA TYR A 105 -12.09 -8.84 3.64
C TYR A 105 -12.99 -9.48 2.59
N ALA A 106 -14.19 -8.93 2.46
CA ALA A 106 -15.16 -9.35 1.46
C ALA A 106 -14.67 -9.09 0.03
N SER A 107 -15.25 -9.83 -0.93
CA SER A 107 -14.95 -9.64 -2.35
C SER A 107 -15.19 -8.19 -2.76
N GLY A 108 -14.16 -7.58 -3.35
CA GLY A 108 -14.22 -6.22 -3.84
C GLY A 108 -13.92 -5.12 -2.83
N VAL A 109 -13.50 -5.44 -1.60
CA VAL A 109 -12.91 -4.43 -0.68
C VAL A 109 -11.54 -3.97 -1.18
N VAL A 110 -10.80 -4.86 -1.82
CA VAL A 110 -9.56 -4.56 -2.54
C VAL A 110 -9.74 -5.00 -3.99
N ARG A 111 -9.55 -4.08 -4.93
CA ARG A 111 -9.66 -4.31 -6.38
C ARG A 111 -8.47 -3.65 -7.06
N ILE A 112 -8.06 -4.17 -8.21
CA ILE A 112 -7.17 -3.42 -9.11
C ILE A 112 -8.03 -2.82 -10.23
N THR A 113 -7.85 -1.53 -10.49
CA THR A 113 -8.53 -0.80 -11.55
C THR A 113 -7.93 -1.17 -12.90
N THR A 114 -8.61 -0.82 -13.99
CA THR A 114 -8.10 -0.99 -15.36
C THR A 114 -6.81 -0.21 -15.62
N GLU A 115 -6.54 0.80 -14.80
CA GLU A 115 -5.31 1.62 -14.84
C GLU A 115 -4.14 0.94 -14.11
N GLY A 116 -4.37 -0.23 -13.51
CA GLY A 116 -3.37 -0.93 -12.70
C GLY A 116 -3.24 -0.39 -11.29
N ASP A 117 -3.97 0.65 -10.88
CA ASP A 117 -4.02 1.13 -9.50
C ASP A 117 -4.88 0.23 -8.62
N MET A 118 -4.70 0.30 -7.30
CA MET A 118 -5.47 -0.48 -6.34
C MET A 118 -6.58 0.37 -5.71
N ALA A 119 -7.84 -0.04 -5.86
CA ALA A 119 -8.96 0.54 -5.16
C ALA A 119 -9.24 -0.22 -3.85
N VAL A 120 -9.28 0.49 -2.73
CA VAL A 120 -9.63 -0.04 -1.41
C VAL A 120 -10.87 0.65 -0.83
N ARG A 121 -11.72 -0.09 -0.13
CA ARG A 121 -12.85 0.48 0.62
C ARG A 121 -12.48 0.61 2.08
N LEU A 122 -12.11 1.80 2.54
CA LEU A 122 -11.84 2.04 3.96
C LEU A 122 -13.13 2.10 4.79
N GLY A 123 -13.09 1.60 6.03
CA GLY A 123 -14.20 1.70 6.97
C GLY A 123 -14.40 3.12 7.51
N ILE A 124 -13.33 3.91 7.53
CA ILE A 124 -13.36 5.33 7.86
C ILE A 124 -13.31 6.10 6.53
N GLY A 125 -14.30 6.97 6.28
CA GLY A 125 -14.32 7.82 5.09
C GLY A 125 -13.22 8.89 5.12
N MET A 126 -12.68 9.26 3.96
CA MET A 126 -11.59 10.25 3.84
C MET A 126 -12.03 11.71 4.01
N THR A 127 -13.33 11.96 4.04
CA THR A 127 -13.89 13.28 4.34
C THR A 127 -14.52 13.21 5.74
N GLU A 128 -14.18 14.16 6.59
CA GLU A 128 -14.88 14.41 7.83
C GLU A 128 -16.29 14.89 7.48
N LYS A 129 -17.28 14.11 7.91
CA LYS A 129 -18.68 14.55 7.95
C LYS A 129 -18.94 15.01 9.38
N ASP A 130 -19.82 15.99 9.56
CA ASP A 130 -20.25 16.41 10.88
C ASP A 130 -20.59 15.17 11.73
N PRO A 131 -20.10 15.10 12.96
CA PRO A 131 -20.37 13.95 13.81
C PRO A 131 -21.88 13.87 14.03
N PRO A 132 -22.51 12.68 13.85
CA PRO A 132 -23.84 12.50 14.43
C PRO A 132 -23.74 12.74 15.95
N GLU A 133 -24.75 13.35 16.56
CA GLU A 133 -24.76 13.87 17.96
C GLU A 133 -24.33 12.89 19.07
N LYS A 134 -24.08 11.62 18.77
CA LYS A 134 -23.34 10.70 19.64
C LYS A 134 -22.47 9.79 18.78
N SER A 135 -21.17 10.06 18.72
CA SER A 135 -20.19 9.07 18.29
C SER A 135 -19.55 8.46 19.53
N GLU A 136 -20.29 7.58 20.20
CA GLU A 136 -19.65 6.59 21.07
C GLU A 136 -18.70 5.78 20.19
N VAL A 137 -17.44 5.67 20.61
CA VAL A 137 -16.50 4.70 20.05
C VAL A 137 -17.22 3.35 20.07
N PRO A 138 -17.53 2.72 18.92
CA PRO A 138 -18.32 1.51 18.93
C PRO A 138 -17.59 0.48 19.80
N PRO A 139 -18.30 -0.23 20.70
CA PRO A 139 -17.72 -1.38 21.38
C PRO A 139 -17.20 -2.36 20.33
N LEU A 140 -16.22 -3.16 20.71
CA LEU A 140 -15.68 -4.26 19.90
C LEU A 140 -16.82 -4.94 19.12
N PRO A 141 -16.77 -5.00 17.77
CA PRO A 141 -17.44 -6.11 17.14
C PRO A 141 -16.77 -7.34 17.73
N HIS A 142 -17.58 -8.27 18.25
CA HIS A 142 -17.11 -9.62 18.48
C HIS A 142 -16.28 -10.06 17.27
N VAL A 143 -15.21 -10.81 17.50
CA VAL A 143 -14.37 -11.43 16.47
C VAL A 143 -15.16 -12.53 15.73
N GLN A 144 -16.41 -12.26 15.39
CA GLN A 144 -17.14 -12.99 14.37
C GLN A 144 -16.78 -12.33 13.06
N ARG A 145 -15.76 -12.90 12.42
CA ARG A 145 -15.50 -12.64 11.01
C ARG A 145 -16.81 -12.95 10.28
N PRO A 146 -17.44 -12.00 9.59
CA PRO A 146 -18.64 -12.30 8.81
C PRO A 146 -18.32 -13.46 7.87
N GLU A 147 -19.26 -14.38 7.64
CA GLU A 147 -19.03 -15.53 6.76
C GLU A 147 -18.58 -15.10 5.34
N GLY A 148 -18.89 -13.86 4.95
CA GLY A 148 -18.43 -13.22 3.70
C GLY A 148 -17.22 -12.27 3.81
N GLY A 149 -16.55 -12.17 4.97
CA GLY A 149 -15.46 -11.23 5.23
C GLY A 149 -15.90 -9.81 5.61
N GLN A 150 -14.99 -9.00 6.16
CA GLN A 150 -15.23 -7.60 6.50
C GLN A 150 -15.53 -6.79 5.23
N ALA A 151 -16.64 -6.04 5.25
CA ALA A 151 -17.09 -5.23 4.10
C ALA A 151 -16.26 -3.94 3.87
N SER A 152 -15.33 -3.62 4.77
CA SER A 152 -14.45 -2.47 4.68
C SER A 152 -13.12 -2.73 5.39
N MET A 153 -12.08 -2.04 4.93
CA MET A 153 -10.71 -2.14 5.41
C MET A 153 -10.44 -1.18 6.57
N THR A 154 -9.81 -1.68 7.63
CA THR A 154 -9.37 -0.89 8.77
C THR A 154 -8.03 -0.20 8.46
N LEU A 155 -7.62 0.79 9.25
CA LEU A 155 -6.29 1.40 9.10
C LEU A 155 -5.15 0.40 9.31
N LEU A 156 -5.32 -0.58 10.21
CA LEU A 156 -4.37 -1.68 10.38
C LEU A 156 -4.31 -2.57 9.12
N GLY A 157 -5.46 -2.85 8.50
CA GLY A 157 -5.53 -3.56 7.24
C GLY A 157 -4.83 -2.81 6.11
N LEU A 158 -5.02 -1.48 6.04
CA LEU A 158 -4.32 -0.62 5.09
C LEU A 158 -2.80 -0.63 5.32
N LEU A 159 -2.35 -0.55 6.57
CA LEU A 159 -0.92 -0.65 6.90
C LEU A 159 -0.34 -2.00 6.45
N SER A 160 -1.06 -3.09 6.72
CA SER A 160 -0.65 -4.45 6.31
C SER A 160 -0.59 -4.60 4.79
N LEU A 161 -1.55 -4.00 4.08
CA LEU A 161 -1.58 -3.95 2.62
C LEU A 161 -0.39 -3.16 2.08
N LEU A 162 -0.15 -1.94 2.58
CA LEU A 162 1.01 -1.12 2.21
C LEU A 162 2.31 -1.88 2.43
N TRP A 163 2.46 -2.57 3.56
CA TRP A 163 3.66 -3.35 3.88
C TRP A 163 3.88 -4.53 2.92
N THR A 164 2.80 -5.20 2.53
CA THR A 164 2.84 -6.34 1.61
C THR A 164 3.12 -5.89 0.17
N GLU A 165 2.37 -4.90 -0.32
CA GLU A 165 2.48 -4.41 -1.70
C GLU A 165 3.78 -3.64 -1.95
N SER A 166 4.37 -3.05 -0.91
CA SER A 166 5.71 -2.46 -0.98
C SER A 166 6.85 -3.48 -0.91
N GLY A 167 6.53 -4.77 -0.71
CA GLY A 167 7.49 -5.86 -0.57
C GLY A 167 8.31 -5.83 0.72
N LEU A 168 7.89 -5.04 1.72
CA LEU A 168 8.58 -4.93 3.01
C LEU A 168 8.41 -6.18 3.88
N ASN A 169 7.42 -7.03 3.58
CA ASN A 169 7.24 -8.37 4.16
C ASN A 169 8.24 -9.42 3.64
N VAL A 170 9.02 -9.12 2.60
CA VAL A 170 10.02 -10.04 2.04
C VAL A 170 11.40 -9.69 2.59
N TRP A 171 12.20 -10.70 2.95
CA TRP A 171 13.60 -10.50 3.34
C TRP A 171 14.50 -11.50 2.62
N TYR A 172 15.72 -11.07 2.25
CA TYR A 172 16.78 -11.95 1.75
C TYR A 172 18.16 -11.43 2.20
N PRO A 173 19.20 -12.29 2.31
CA PRO A 173 20.47 -11.93 2.95
C PRO A 173 21.14 -10.65 2.44
N LYS A 174 21.06 -10.36 1.13
CA LYS A 174 21.62 -9.12 0.54
C LYS A 174 20.92 -7.81 0.99
N MET A 175 19.79 -7.91 1.71
CA MET A 175 19.09 -6.77 2.32
C MET A 175 19.58 -6.43 3.73
N ALA A 176 20.46 -7.23 4.33
CA ALA A 176 21.00 -6.98 5.66
C ALA A 176 21.57 -5.55 5.76
N GLY A 177 21.16 -4.80 6.78
CA GLY A 177 21.57 -3.42 7.02
C GLY A 177 21.01 -2.35 6.06
N LYS A 178 20.29 -2.74 5.00
CA LYS A 178 19.81 -1.80 3.97
C LYS A 178 18.40 -1.25 4.22
N ARG A 179 17.58 -1.95 5.01
CA ARG A 179 16.23 -1.51 5.36
C ARG A 179 16.29 -0.50 6.51
N ASN A 180 16.44 0.77 6.14
CA ASN A 180 16.34 1.90 7.06
C ASN A 180 14.97 2.60 6.93
N ASP A 181 14.68 3.51 7.85
CA ASP A 181 13.41 4.26 7.90
C ASP A 181 13.13 5.05 6.63
N SER A 182 14.16 5.63 6.01
CA SER A 182 14.03 6.39 4.76
C SER A 182 13.58 5.48 3.60
N LEU A 183 14.16 4.28 3.49
CA LEU A 183 13.76 3.30 2.49
C LEU A 183 12.33 2.81 2.73
N VAL A 184 11.99 2.50 3.98
CA VAL A 184 10.63 2.08 4.37
C VAL A 184 9.62 3.17 4.02
N ARG A 185 9.89 4.42 4.41
CA ARG A 185 9.06 5.59 4.09
C ARG A 185 8.88 5.74 2.58
N TYR A 186 9.96 5.72 1.81
CA TYR A 186 9.92 5.82 0.36
C TYR A 186 9.03 4.73 -0.24
N ARG A 187 9.26 3.46 0.12
CA ARG A 187 8.50 2.32 -0.39
C ARG A 187 7.02 2.42 -0.05
N LEU A 188 6.67 2.78 1.20
CA LEU A 188 5.28 2.95 1.62
C LEU A 188 4.59 4.09 0.88
N LEU A 189 5.24 5.24 0.69
CA LEU A 189 4.67 6.38 -0.03
C LEU A 189 4.50 6.10 -1.52
N GLU A 190 5.45 5.42 -2.17
CA GLU A 190 5.32 5.02 -3.57
C GLU A 190 4.16 4.05 -3.77
N THR A 191 4.00 3.07 -2.88
CA THR A 191 2.85 2.17 -2.90
C THR A 191 1.55 2.93 -2.60
N ALA A 192 1.54 3.86 -1.65
CA ALA A 192 0.35 4.65 -1.30
C ALA A 192 -0.17 5.53 -2.45
N LYS A 193 0.72 6.04 -3.32
CA LYS A 193 0.33 6.78 -4.55
C LYS A 193 -0.49 5.94 -5.53
N GLN A 194 -0.39 4.61 -5.41
CA GLN A 194 -1.06 3.64 -6.29
C GLN A 194 -2.30 3.04 -5.63
N ILE A 195 -2.68 3.51 -4.43
CA ILE A 195 -3.87 3.04 -3.71
C ILE A 195 -4.88 4.19 -3.63
N ARG A 196 -6.13 3.92 -4.00
CA ARG A 196 -7.24 4.86 -3.99
C ARG A 196 -8.37 4.36 -3.11
N THR A 197 -9.07 5.27 -2.45
CA THR A 197 -10.33 5.01 -1.72
C THR A 197 -11.39 5.99 -2.20
N GLY A 198 -12.39 5.47 -2.91
CA GLY A 198 -13.28 6.33 -3.71
C GLY A 198 -12.47 7.14 -4.73
N ARG A 199 -12.56 8.48 -4.65
CA ARG A 199 -11.79 9.41 -5.49
C ARG A 199 -10.46 9.86 -4.88
N ALA A 200 -10.21 9.56 -3.60
CA ALA A 200 -9.02 10.02 -2.89
C ALA A 200 -7.85 9.06 -3.09
N CYS A 201 -6.66 9.60 -3.36
CA CYS A 201 -5.41 8.83 -3.38
C CYS A 201 -4.81 8.77 -1.97
N ILE A 202 -4.45 7.59 -1.48
CA ILE A 202 -3.90 7.41 -0.14
C ILE A 202 -2.59 8.20 0.02
N GLY A 203 -1.76 8.29 -1.02
CA GLY A 203 -0.51 9.07 -1.00
C GLY A 203 -0.69 10.58 -0.75
N ASP A 204 -1.87 11.13 -1.05
CA ASP A 204 -2.16 12.56 -0.83
C ASP A 204 -2.54 12.85 0.62
N HIS A 205 -2.98 11.84 1.35
CA HIS A 205 -3.44 11.92 2.74
C HIS A 205 -2.54 11.20 3.74
N LEU A 206 -1.53 10.46 3.29
CA LEU A 206 -0.59 9.73 4.15
C LEU A 206 0.68 10.54 4.40
N PHE A 207 0.98 10.73 5.68
CA PHE A 207 2.13 11.49 6.16
C PHE A 207 2.99 10.58 7.05
N ILE A 208 4.23 10.31 6.60
CA ILE A 208 5.18 9.46 7.32
C ILE A 208 6.30 10.31 7.88
N GLY A 209 6.50 10.27 9.20
CA GLY A 209 7.52 11.07 9.86
C GLY A 209 8.95 10.65 9.51
N VAL A 210 9.87 11.60 9.56
CA VAL A 210 11.30 11.38 9.33
C VAL A 210 12.12 11.53 10.62
N PRO A 211 13.30 10.90 10.73
CA PRO A 211 14.13 10.98 11.93
C PRO A 211 14.63 12.39 12.24
N ASP A 212 15.04 13.15 11.23
CA ASP A 212 15.60 14.49 11.40
C ASP A 212 14.63 15.57 10.90
N PRO A 213 14.10 16.44 11.78
CA PRO A 213 13.17 17.50 11.42
C PRO A 213 13.80 18.60 10.53
N LYS A 214 15.14 18.66 10.41
CA LYS A 214 15.83 19.63 9.56
C LYS A 214 15.89 19.20 8.10
N GLN A 215 15.52 17.95 7.78
CA GLN A 215 15.52 17.49 6.40
C GLN A 215 14.51 18.30 5.55
N PRO A 216 14.83 18.61 4.28
CA PRO A 216 13.92 19.34 3.38
C PRO A 216 12.54 18.66 3.27
N VAL A 217 12.53 17.33 3.33
CA VAL A 217 11.31 16.52 3.32
C VAL A 217 10.40 16.84 4.52
N ALA A 218 10.95 17.06 5.72
CA ALA A 218 10.17 17.42 6.89
C ALA A 218 9.49 18.78 6.71
N GLN A 219 10.21 19.77 6.17
CA GLN A 219 9.69 21.12 5.91
C GLN A 219 8.56 21.08 4.86
N SER A 220 8.79 20.40 3.73
CA SER A 220 7.76 20.21 2.70
C SER A 220 6.51 19.51 3.26
N GLN A 221 6.71 18.55 4.17
CA GLN A 221 5.63 17.83 4.81
C GLN A 221 4.82 18.71 5.77
N ILE A 222 5.48 19.56 6.55
CA ILE A 222 4.83 20.57 7.42
C ILE A 222 3.98 21.51 6.58
N GLN A 223 4.53 22.02 5.46
CA GLN A 223 3.80 22.92 4.58
C GLN A 223 2.53 22.25 4.04
N ARG A 224 2.64 21.02 3.53
CA ARG A 224 1.48 20.24 3.06
C ARG A 224 0.45 19.96 4.15
N LEU A 225 0.90 19.60 5.35
CA LEU A 225 0.01 19.36 6.48
C LEU A 225 -0.74 20.64 6.84
N SER A 226 -0.02 21.77 6.94
CA SER A 226 -0.62 23.06 7.29
C SER A 226 -1.66 23.53 6.27
N SER A 227 -1.42 23.31 4.97
CA SER A 227 -2.39 23.66 3.92
C SER A 227 -3.62 22.75 3.94
N GLN A 228 -3.47 21.50 4.38
CA GLN A 228 -4.58 20.53 4.44
C GLN A 228 -5.29 20.52 5.79
N ALA A 229 -4.70 21.08 6.85
CA ALA A 229 -5.29 21.11 8.19
C ALA A 229 -6.62 21.88 8.26
N MET A 230 -6.82 22.82 7.33
CA MET A 230 -8.06 23.60 7.21
C MET A 230 -9.10 22.93 6.29
N SER A 231 -8.81 21.76 5.75
CA SER A 231 -9.74 21.02 4.89
C SER A 231 -10.61 20.05 5.68
N ASP A 232 -11.74 19.68 5.11
CA ASP A 232 -12.61 18.60 5.58
C ASP A 232 -12.01 17.20 5.35
N LYS A 233 -10.74 17.09 4.95
CA LYS A 233 -10.12 15.82 4.58
C LYS A 233 -9.38 15.23 5.77
N ARG A 234 -9.63 13.95 6.05
CA ARG A 234 -8.89 13.21 7.06
C ARG A 234 -7.46 12.97 6.62
N LEU A 235 -6.52 13.22 7.51
CA LEU A 235 -5.10 12.99 7.33
C LEU A 235 -4.68 11.74 8.11
N MET A 236 -3.84 10.91 7.51
CA MET A 236 -3.28 9.71 8.13
C MET A 236 -1.83 9.94 8.47
N LEU A 237 -1.49 9.81 9.75
CA LEU A 237 -0.13 9.97 10.24
C LEU A 237 0.45 8.58 10.57
N LEU A 238 1.67 8.31 10.12
CA LEU A 238 2.39 7.07 10.37
C LEU A 238 3.80 7.38 10.85
N SER A 239 4.22 6.76 11.95
CA SER A 239 5.58 6.87 12.47
C SER A 239 5.91 5.65 13.32
N VAL A 240 7.16 5.58 13.77
CA VAL A 240 7.70 4.51 14.61
C VAL A 240 7.64 4.97 16.07
N LEU A 241 7.25 4.09 16.98
CA LEU A 241 7.35 4.36 18.42
C LEU A 241 8.83 4.51 18.83
N PRO A 242 9.16 5.37 19.79
CA PRO A 242 10.52 5.46 20.33
C PRO A 242 10.92 4.17 21.02
N ARG A 243 12.20 4.03 21.40
CA ARG A 243 12.59 2.93 22.29
C ARG A 243 11.79 3.04 23.58
N TYR A 244 11.27 1.92 24.06
CA TYR A 244 10.53 1.89 25.31
C TYR A 244 11.41 2.33 26.49
N ASP A 245 10.75 2.98 27.45
CA ASP A 245 11.31 3.64 28.61
C ASP A 245 10.19 3.69 29.66
N ALA A 246 10.32 2.91 30.72
CA ALA A 246 9.26 2.76 31.71
C ALA A 246 8.94 4.08 32.43
N GLU A 247 9.94 4.94 32.68
CA GLU A 247 9.74 6.21 33.38
C GLU A 247 8.91 7.21 32.58
N LYS A 248 9.00 7.12 31.25
CA LYS A 248 8.28 7.99 30.31
C LYS A 248 6.95 7.40 29.84
N HIS A 249 6.87 6.08 29.69
CA HIS A 249 5.75 5.42 28.99
C HIS A 249 4.74 4.69 29.89
N GLU A 250 5.06 4.47 31.18
CA GLU A 250 4.08 3.93 32.15
C GLU A 250 3.24 5.04 32.82
N LYS A 251 3.72 6.28 32.79
CA LYS A 251 2.94 7.44 33.25
C LYS A 251 1.86 7.79 32.21
N PRO A 252 0.77 8.45 32.62
CA PRO A 252 -0.22 8.96 31.68
C PRO A 252 0.44 9.83 30.60
N LEU A 253 0.25 9.44 29.33
CA LEU A 253 0.84 10.13 28.20
C LEU A 253 -0.04 11.33 27.82
N LYS A 254 0.58 12.51 27.71
CA LYS A 254 -0.09 13.73 27.24
C LYS A 254 -0.20 13.79 25.71
N PHE A 255 0.72 13.12 25.02
CA PHE A 255 0.81 13.10 23.56
C PHE A 255 1.35 11.75 23.06
N LEU A 256 1.11 11.44 21.80
CA LEU A 256 1.57 10.21 21.16
C LEU A 256 3.12 10.22 21.02
N PRO A 257 3.83 9.25 21.60
CA PRO A 257 5.28 9.22 21.54
C PRO A 257 5.75 8.72 20.17
N LEU A 258 6.54 9.52 19.45
CA LEU A 258 7.04 9.20 18.12
C LEU A 258 8.56 9.32 18.07
N ARG A 259 9.26 8.29 17.56
CA ARG A 259 10.70 8.34 17.25
C ARG A 259 10.97 9.28 16.09
N ASN A 260 10.21 9.11 15.01
CA ASN A 260 10.37 9.87 13.78
C ASN A 260 9.27 10.93 13.73
N PHE A 261 9.47 12.04 14.42
CA PHE A 261 8.49 13.12 14.52
C PHE A 261 8.72 14.22 13.46
N GLY A 262 9.85 14.20 12.75
CA GLY A 262 10.15 15.19 11.73
C GLY A 262 9.07 15.23 10.65
N GLY A 263 8.48 16.41 10.43
CA GLY A 263 7.42 16.57 9.44
C GLY A 263 6.02 16.17 9.92
N LEU A 264 5.82 15.83 11.20
CA LEU A 264 4.52 15.49 11.79
C LEU A 264 4.15 16.47 12.91
N PRO A 265 2.85 16.72 13.16
CA PRO A 265 2.41 17.52 14.29
C PRO A 265 2.57 16.75 15.61
N LEU A 266 2.61 17.48 16.73
CA LEU A 266 2.42 16.86 18.05
C LEU A 266 0.95 16.47 18.20
N ILE A 267 0.72 15.20 18.55
CA ILE A 267 -0.63 14.63 18.65
C ILE A 267 -0.96 14.50 20.13
N PHE A 268 -1.80 15.39 20.64
CA PHE A 268 -2.23 15.38 22.03
C PHE A 268 -3.36 14.38 22.24
N PHE A 269 -3.35 13.71 23.40
CA PHE A 269 -4.49 12.93 23.84
C PHE A 269 -5.46 13.82 24.58
N ASN A 270 -6.71 13.88 24.12
CA ASN A 270 -7.77 14.63 24.79
C ASN A 270 -8.32 13.88 26.03
N SER A 271 -7.98 12.60 26.18
CA SER A 271 -8.36 11.74 27.30
C SER A 271 -7.37 10.58 27.43
N GLU A 272 -7.06 10.18 28.67
CA GLU A 272 -6.19 9.03 28.98
C GLU A 272 -6.74 7.71 28.38
N VAL A 273 -8.07 7.63 28.21
CA VAL A 273 -8.76 6.49 27.59
C VAL A 273 -8.25 6.19 26.18
N HIS A 274 -7.76 7.20 25.45
CA HIS A 274 -7.21 6.99 24.11
C HIS A 274 -5.99 6.07 24.12
N TRP A 275 -5.05 6.29 25.03
CA TRP A 275 -3.85 5.46 25.12
C TRP A 275 -4.14 4.08 25.73
N ASP A 276 -5.03 4.02 26.73
CA ASP A 276 -5.47 2.75 27.30
C ASP A 276 -6.19 1.86 26.28
N SER A 277 -7.00 2.46 25.40
CA SER A 277 -7.63 1.75 24.28
C SER A 277 -6.58 1.16 23.32
N VAL A 278 -5.50 1.89 23.04
CA VAL A 278 -4.38 1.38 22.22
C VAL A 278 -3.71 0.18 22.91
N LYS A 279 -3.37 0.29 24.20
CA LYS A 279 -2.77 -0.82 24.97
C LYS A 279 -3.67 -2.06 25.00
N LYS A 280 -4.98 -1.88 25.14
CA LYS A 280 -5.96 -2.97 25.13
C LYS A 280 -6.11 -3.61 23.75
N ARG A 281 -6.16 -2.79 22.70
CA ARG A 281 -6.38 -3.23 21.31
C ARG A 281 -5.15 -3.92 20.70
N PHE A 282 -3.96 -3.48 21.07
CA PHE A 282 -2.68 -3.95 20.55
C PHE A 282 -1.82 -4.50 21.69
N SER A 283 -2.39 -5.35 22.53
CA SER A 283 -1.73 -5.84 23.75
C SER A 283 -0.46 -6.62 23.47
N SER A 284 -0.44 -7.41 22.38
CA SER A 284 0.73 -8.19 21.98
C SER A 284 1.85 -7.30 21.43
N GLU A 285 1.50 -6.32 20.60
CA GLU A 285 2.46 -5.36 20.04
C GLU A 285 3.00 -4.41 21.11
N TYR A 286 2.14 -3.99 22.05
CA TYR A 286 2.54 -3.19 23.20
C TYR A 286 3.47 -3.98 24.13
N ALA A 287 3.19 -5.26 24.38
CA ALA A 287 4.09 -6.13 25.15
C ALA A 287 5.44 -6.34 24.45
N ALA A 288 5.46 -6.46 23.12
CA ALA A 288 6.70 -6.57 22.34
C ALA A 288 7.49 -5.25 22.25
N TRP A 289 6.83 -4.12 22.47
CA TRP A 289 7.48 -2.82 22.54
C TRP A 289 8.21 -2.60 23.87
N LYS A 290 7.65 -3.13 24.97
CA LYS A 290 8.27 -3.13 26.31
C LYS A 290 9.57 -3.94 26.34
#